data_AF-A6HV08-F1
#
_entry.id   AF-A6HV08-F1
#
_cell.length_a   1.000
_cell.length_b   1.000
_cell.length_c   1.000
_cell.angle_alpha   90.00
_cell.angle_beta   90.00
_cell.angle_gamma   90.00
#
_symmetry.space_group_name_H-M   'P 1'
#
loop_
_entity.id
_entity.type
_entity.pdbx_description
1 polymer ?
#
loop_
_entity_poly.entity_id
_entity_poly.type
_entity_poly.pdbx_seq_one_letter_code
_entity_poly.pdbx_strand_id
1 'polypeptide(L)' 'MTAKGGDVSVCEWYRRVYKSLCPVSWVSAWDDRIAEGTFPGKI' A
#
# COMPACT_ATOMS: atom_id res chain seq x y z
N MET A 1 -16.10 -6.39 -7.80
CA MET A 1 -15.14 -7.40 -7.29
C MET A 1 -14.51 -6.81 -6.04
N THR A 2 -14.97 -7.22 -4.86
CA THR A 2 -14.28 -6.88 -3.61
C THR A 2 -12.93 -7.59 -3.63
N ALA A 3 -11.84 -6.83 -3.76
CA ALA A 3 -10.46 -7.35 -3.80
C ALA A 3 -10.05 -8.08 -2.50
N LYS A 4 -10.85 -7.96 -1.44
CA LYS A 4 -10.70 -8.69 -0.18
C LYS A 4 -11.52 -9.98 -0.26
N GLY A 5 -10.83 -11.13 -0.30
CA GLY A 5 -11.41 -12.47 -0.39
C GLY A 5 -10.55 -13.51 -1.13
N GLY A 6 -9.50 -13.06 -1.83
CA GLY A 6 -8.52 -13.94 -2.49
C GLY A 6 -7.34 -14.35 -1.60
N ASP A 7 -6.35 -15.04 -2.20
CA ASP A 7 -5.15 -15.49 -1.51
C ASP A 7 -4.33 -14.30 -0.95
N VAL A 8 -4.14 -14.31 0.38
CA VAL A 8 -3.37 -13.30 1.13
C VAL A 8 -1.90 -13.27 0.71
N SER A 9 -1.38 -14.37 0.14
CA SER A 9 0.00 -14.46 -0.37
C SER A 9 0.30 -13.39 -1.42
N VAL A 10 -0.68 -13.05 -2.27
CA VAL A 10 -0.55 -12.06 -3.33
C VAL A 10 -0.45 -10.65 -2.73
N CYS A 11 -1.28 -10.34 -1.73
CA CYS A 11 -1.22 -9.07 -1.00
C CYS A 11 0.13 -8.88 -0.30
N GLU A 12 0.63 -9.93 0.34
CA GLU A 12 1.94 -9.93 0.98
C GLU A 12 3.10 -9.75 -0.02
N TRP A 13 2.98 -10.34 -1.21
CA TRP A 13 3.96 -10.15 -2.27
C TRP A 13 4.04 -8.68 -2.71
N TYR A 14 2.90 -8.07 -3.06
CA TYR A 14 2.85 -6.65 -3.43
C TYR A 14 3.39 -5.75 -2.31
N ARG A 15 3.08 -6.08 -1.05
CA ARG A 15 3.58 -5.36 0.12
C ARG A 15 5.11 -5.36 0.20
N ARG A 16 5.74 -6.50 -0.09
CA ARG A 16 7.20 -6.63 -0.10
C ARG A 16 7.82 -5.89 -1.27
N VAL A 17 7.21 -5.99 -2.45
CA VAL A 17 7.71 -5.38 -3.69
C VAL A 17 7.75 -3.86 -3.60
N TYR A 18 6.66 -3.20 -3.15
CA TYR A 18 6.70 -1.73 -3.08
C TYR A 18 7.71 -1.25 -2.02
N LYS A 19 7.91 -2.00 -0.93
CA LYS A 19 8.90 -1.68 0.09
C LYS A 19 10.35 -1.84 -0.37
N SER A 20 10.62 -2.72 -1.34
CA SER A 20 11.96 -2.89 -1.90
C SER A 20 12.27 -1.92 -3.04
N LEU A 21 11.26 -1.54 -3.83
CA LEU A 21 11.43 -0.69 -5.00
C LEU A 21 11.36 0.81 -4.66
N CYS A 22 10.47 1.20 -3.74
CA CYS A 22 10.24 2.61 -3.43
C CYS A 22 11.17 3.10 -2.32
N PRO A 23 11.59 4.38 -2.36
CA PRO A 23 12.30 4.99 -1.24
C PRO A 23 11.49 4.94 0.06
N VAL A 24 12.16 4.74 1.19
CA VAL A 24 11.51 4.71 2.52
C VAL A 24 10.74 6.00 2.81
N SER A 25 11.25 7.15 2.35
CA SER A 25 10.59 8.46 2.51
C SER A 25 9.24 8.54 1.78
N TRP A 26 9.10 7.89 0.62
CA TRP A 26 7.82 7.84 -0.10
C TRP A 26 6.81 6.98 0.64
N VAL A 27 7.23 5.81 1.11
CA VAL A 27 6.36 4.90 1.86
C VAL A 27 5.82 5.59 3.11
N SER A 28 6.70 6.24 3.89
CA SER A 28 6.29 6.99 5.08
C SER A 28 5.29 8.10 4.74
N ALA A 29 5.56 8.90 3.70
CA ALA A 29 4.67 9.99 3.31
C ALA A 29 3.30 9.48 2.81
N TRP A 30 3.23 8.29 2.21
CA TRP A 30 1.96 7.68 1.84
C TRP A 30 1.21 7.17 3.08
N ASP A 31 1.89 6.53 4.02
CA ASP A 31 1.30 6.05 5.28
C ASP A 31 0.67 7.22 6.05
N ASP A 32 1.34 8.38 6.12
CA ASP A 32 0.82 9.60 6.76
C ASP A 32 -0.44 10.11 6.04
N ARG A 33 -0.41 10.21 4.71
CA ARG A 33 -1.57 10.65 3.91
C ARG A 33 -2.76 9.70 4.02
N ILE A 34 -2.51 8.40 4.17
CA ILE A 34 -3.56 7.40 4.40
C ILE A 34 -4.19 7.61 5.78
N ALA A 35 -3.37 7.82 6.82
CA ALA A 35 -3.84 8.09 8.18
C ALA A 35 -4.64 9.39 8.26
N GLU A 36 -4.23 10.44 7.53
CA GLU A 36 -4.93 11.72 7.44
C GLU A 36 -6.16 11.68 6.51
N GLY A 37 -6.35 10.61 5.74
CA GLY A 37 -7.42 10.52 4.73
C GLY A 37 -7.23 11.46 3.53
N THR A 38 -6.02 11.99 3.33
CA THR A 38 -5.65 12.91 2.25
C THR A 38 -4.97 12.19 1.08
N PHE A 39 -4.97 10.86 1.08
CA PHE A 39 -4.37 10.07 0.01
C PHE A 39 -5.13 10.30 -1.31
N PRO A 40 -4.43 10.69 -2.39
CA PRO A 40 -5.08 11.09 -3.65
C PRO A 40 -5.64 9.91 -4.46
N GLY A 41 -5.23 8.68 -4.15
CA GLY A 41 -5.75 7.46 -4.78
C GLY A 41 -7.02 6.95 -4.10
N LYS A 42 -7.86 6.23 -4.86
CA LYS A 42 -8.99 5.49 -4.27
C LYS A 42 -8.46 4.19 -3.64
N ILE A 43 -8.56 4.09 -2.32
CA ILE A 43 -8.13 2.96 -1.49
C ILE A 43 -9.30 2.36 -0.71
#